data_AF-A0A7S3H6J2-F1
#
_entry.id   AF-A0A7S3H6J2-F1
#
_cell.length_a   1.000
_cell.length_b   1.000
_cell.length_c   1.000
_cell.angle_alpha   90.00
_cell.angle_beta   90.00
_cell.angle_gamma   90.00
#
_symmetry.space_group_name_H-M   'P 1'
#
loop_
_entity.id
_entity.type
_entity.pdbx_description
1 polymer ?
#
loop_
_entity_poly.entity_id
_entity_poly.type
_entity_poly.pdbx_seq_one_letter_code
_entity_poly.pdbx_strand_id
1 'polypeptide(L)'
;RIDMAVFPGLQGGPHNHQIGALATQLLEVSTDSFVEYSKNVVSNAKTLADSLKSMGHKLASDGTDNHLILWDLRPHGLTGGKVEKVCEHASITLNRNCVHGDASALSPGGVRVGAPAMTTRGCGAEDFKKIAGFLDRCVKIALKVQEEKGKKLKDFEAGLGENPEIKALRAEVEAWAVGFGYPGL
;
A
#
# COMPACT_ATOMS: atom_id res chain seq x y z
N ARG A 1 -28.75 -24.67 2.65
CA ARG A 1 -29.31 -23.29 2.61
C ARG A 1 -28.39 -22.34 1.82
N ILE A 2 -27.06 -22.44 1.98
CA ILE A 2 -26.10 -21.65 1.19
C ILE A 2 -25.98 -22.17 -0.25
N ASP A 3 -25.89 -23.49 -0.47
CA ASP A 3 -25.69 -24.06 -1.82
C ASP A 3 -26.76 -23.61 -2.83
N MET A 4 -28.04 -23.64 -2.42
CA MET A 4 -29.16 -23.17 -3.24
C MET A 4 -29.11 -21.68 -3.56
N ALA A 5 -28.53 -20.86 -2.66
CA ALA A 5 -28.34 -19.43 -2.90
C ALA A 5 -27.22 -19.18 -3.91
N VAL A 6 -26.17 -20.00 -3.89
CA VAL A 6 -25.10 -19.97 -4.89
C VAL A 6 -25.66 -20.40 -6.26
N PHE A 7 -26.23 -21.60 -6.33
CA PHE A 7 -26.88 -22.12 -7.52
C PHE A 7 -28.16 -22.89 -7.14
N PRO A 8 -29.32 -22.61 -7.78
CA PRO A 8 -29.52 -21.73 -8.94
C PRO A 8 -29.85 -20.27 -8.58
N GLY A 9 -29.64 -19.83 -7.32
CA GLY A 9 -30.12 -18.52 -6.85
C GLY A 9 -29.47 -17.30 -7.52
N LEU A 10 -28.12 -17.27 -7.61
CA LEU A 10 -27.38 -16.09 -8.07
C LEU A 10 -26.42 -16.38 -9.23
N GLN A 11 -25.76 -17.52 -9.22
CA GLN A 11 -24.74 -17.88 -10.22
C GLN A 11 -25.26 -18.94 -11.19
N GLY A 12 -24.56 -19.07 -12.33
CA GLY A 12 -24.78 -20.09 -13.36
C GLY A 12 -23.77 -21.23 -13.28
N GLY A 13 -23.08 -21.51 -14.39
CA GLY A 13 -22.07 -22.57 -14.46
C GLY A 13 -20.80 -22.26 -13.65
N PRO A 14 -20.22 -23.24 -12.93
CA PRO A 14 -19.01 -23.03 -12.15
C PRO A 14 -17.78 -22.84 -13.03
N HIS A 15 -16.85 -21.98 -12.60
CA HIS A 15 -15.56 -21.77 -13.26
C HIS A 15 -14.53 -22.81 -12.76
N ASN A 16 -14.56 -24.02 -13.33
CA ASN A 16 -13.73 -25.14 -12.88
C ASN A 16 -12.22 -24.87 -12.90
N HIS A 17 -11.73 -24.01 -13.81
CA HIS A 17 -10.33 -23.59 -13.84
C HIS A 17 -9.94 -22.75 -12.61
N GLN A 18 -10.83 -21.89 -12.10
CA GLN A 18 -10.61 -21.14 -10.86
C GLN A 18 -10.71 -22.05 -9.63
N ILE A 19 -11.63 -23.02 -9.64
CA ILE A 19 -11.74 -24.03 -8.57
C ILE A 19 -10.46 -24.86 -8.48
N GLY A 20 -9.90 -25.29 -9.62
CA GLY A 20 -8.61 -25.98 -9.68
C GLY A 20 -7.45 -25.15 -9.13
N ALA A 21 -7.35 -23.88 -9.55
CA ALA A 21 -6.33 -22.96 -9.03
C ALA A 21 -6.46 -22.72 -7.52
N LEU A 22 -7.69 -22.59 -7.01
CA LEU A 22 -7.96 -22.48 -5.58
C LEU A 22 -7.50 -23.72 -4.82
N ALA A 23 -7.77 -24.93 -5.34
CA ALA A 23 -7.30 -26.17 -4.73
C ALA A 23 -5.77 -26.22 -4.63
N THR A 24 -5.06 -25.80 -5.69
CA THR A 24 -3.59 -25.67 -5.69
C THR A 24 -3.11 -24.69 -4.61
N GLN A 25 -3.73 -23.51 -4.51
CA GLN A 25 -3.36 -22.52 -3.50
C GLN A 25 -3.64 -23.01 -2.07
N LEU A 26 -4.76 -23.71 -1.86
CA LEU A 26 -5.10 -24.26 -0.54
C LEU A 26 -4.08 -25.30 -0.07
N LEU A 27 -3.50 -26.08 -1.00
CA LEU A 27 -2.40 -26.97 -0.69
C LEU A 27 -1.15 -26.21 -0.23
N GLU A 28 -0.76 -25.14 -0.93
CA GLU A 28 0.38 -24.29 -0.52
C GLU A 28 0.13 -23.62 0.85
N VAL A 29 -1.07 -23.09 1.08
CA VAL A 29 -1.46 -22.44 2.35
C VAL A 29 -1.38 -23.40 3.54
N SER A 30 -1.51 -24.72 3.30
CA SER A 30 -1.42 -25.73 4.35
C SER A 30 0.02 -26.05 4.81
N THR A 31 1.04 -25.45 4.19
CA THR A 31 2.45 -25.71 4.50
C THR A 31 2.99 -24.87 5.65
N ASP A 32 3.98 -25.41 6.39
CA ASP A 32 4.69 -24.66 7.45
C ASP A 32 5.38 -23.39 6.92
N SER A 33 5.86 -23.42 5.67
CA SER A 33 6.43 -22.24 5.00
C SER A 33 5.42 -21.11 4.84
N PHE A 34 4.13 -21.42 4.60
CA PHE A 34 3.09 -20.41 4.50
C PHE A 34 2.71 -19.83 5.86
N VAL A 35 2.80 -20.64 6.93
CA VAL A 35 2.68 -20.16 8.32
C VAL A 35 3.78 -19.15 8.64
N GLU A 36 5.03 -19.46 8.28
CA GLU A 36 6.16 -18.55 8.50
C GLU A 36 6.05 -17.28 7.65
N TYR A 37 5.67 -17.40 6.37
CA TYR A 37 5.32 -16.26 5.52
C TYR A 37 4.28 -15.35 6.17
N SER A 38 3.20 -15.92 6.71
CA SER A 38 2.12 -15.16 7.34
C SER A 38 2.60 -14.37 8.57
N LYS A 39 3.49 -14.95 9.39
CA LYS A 39 4.13 -14.24 10.51
C LYS A 39 5.00 -13.09 10.01
N ASN A 40 5.78 -13.32 8.95
CA ASN A 40 6.63 -12.29 8.34
C ASN A 40 5.80 -11.13 7.79
N VAL A 41 4.64 -11.40 7.17
CA VAL A 41 3.72 -10.34 6.71
C VAL A 41 3.29 -9.43 7.86
N VAL A 42 2.89 -9.99 9.00
CA VAL A 42 2.46 -9.21 10.17
C VAL A 42 3.64 -8.45 10.79
N SER A 43 4.79 -9.11 10.95
CA SER A 43 6.01 -8.51 11.49
C SER A 43 6.52 -7.34 10.63
N ASN A 44 6.47 -7.49 9.30
CA ASN A 44 6.84 -6.47 8.34
C ASN A 44 5.88 -5.26 8.39
N ALA A 45 4.56 -5.50 8.48
CA ALA A 45 3.58 -4.43 8.65
C ALA A 45 3.80 -3.64 9.95
N LYS A 46 4.16 -4.32 11.04
CA LYS A 46 4.52 -3.68 12.31
C LYS A 46 5.80 -2.85 12.18
N THR A 47 6.82 -3.39 11.52
CA THR A 47 8.08 -2.67 11.26
C THR A 47 7.84 -1.39 10.46
N LEU A 48 6.98 -1.45 9.44
CA LEU A 48 6.56 -0.29 8.66
C LEU A 48 5.85 0.75 9.54
N ALA A 49 4.92 0.29 10.38
CA ALA A 49 4.18 1.15 11.29
C ALA A 49 5.12 1.91 12.25
N ASP A 50 6.02 1.18 12.91
CA ASP A 50 6.97 1.73 13.87
C ASP A 50 7.95 2.71 13.20
N SER A 51 8.40 2.39 11.99
CA SER A 51 9.27 3.25 11.19
C SER A 51 8.60 4.57 10.85
N LEU A 52 7.38 4.55 10.31
CA LEU A 52 6.64 5.76 9.97
C LEU A 52 6.31 6.59 11.23
N LYS A 53 5.94 5.95 12.35
CA LYS A 53 5.72 6.64 13.63
C LYS A 53 6.99 7.33 14.13
N SER A 54 8.15 6.68 14.02
CA SER A 54 9.44 7.27 14.41
C SER A 54 9.78 8.52 13.59
N MET A 55 9.24 8.64 12.38
CA MET A 55 9.35 9.81 11.51
C MET A 55 8.28 10.89 11.79
N GLY A 56 7.44 10.70 12.81
CA GLY A 56 6.40 11.66 13.21
C GLY A 56 5.08 11.52 12.46
N HIS A 57 4.87 10.41 11.74
CA HIS A 57 3.60 10.17 11.05
C HIS A 57 2.55 9.56 12.00
N LYS A 58 1.28 9.92 11.77
CA LYS A 58 0.15 9.46 12.55
C LYS A 58 -0.52 8.25 11.87
N LEU A 59 -0.68 7.17 12.60
CA LEU A 59 -1.41 5.98 12.14
C LEU A 59 -2.75 5.88 12.87
N ALA A 60 -3.76 5.32 12.22
CA ALA A 60 -4.96 4.89 12.93
C ALA A 60 -4.57 3.82 13.95
N SER A 61 -5.16 3.87 15.15
CA SER A 61 -4.86 2.97 16.27
C SER A 61 -3.38 2.91 16.70
N ASP A 62 -2.54 3.87 16.26
CA ASP A 62 -1.12 3.96 16.60
C ASP A 62 -0.29 2.69 16.31
N GLY A 63 -0.72 1.84 15.38
CA GLY A 63 -0.04 0.59 15.06
C GLY A 63 -0.85 -0.33 14.16
N THR A 64 -0.51 -1.62 14.19
CA THR A 64 -1.24 -2.69 13.49
C THR A 64 -1.00 -4.04 14.17
N ASP A 65 -2.04 -4.88 14.15
CA ASP A 65 -1.99 -6.29 14.57
C ASP A 65 -2.19 -7.24 13.37
N ASN A 66 -2.13 -6.72 12.14
CA ASN A 66 -2.37 -7.48 10.92
C ASN A 66 -1.42 -7.04 9.78
N HIS A 67 -1.82 -7.27 8.53
CA HIS A 67 -1.00 -7.11 7.34
C HIS A 67 -0.97 -5.68 6.75
N LEU A 68 -1.70 -4.72 7.33
CA LEU A 68 -1.84 -3.38 6.78
C LEU A 68 -1.73 -2.30 7.86
N ILE A 69 -1.46 -1.08 7.43
CA ILE A 69 -1.60 0.14 8.22
C ILE A 69 -2.57 1.10 7.54
N LEU A 70 -3.21 1.94 8.35
CA LEU A 70 -4.00 3.07 7.88
C LEU A 70 -3.34 4.36 8.35
N TRP A 71 -2.84 5.15 7.42
CA TRP A 71 -2.03 6.34 7.67
C TRP A 71 -2.87 7.61 7.53
N ASP A 72 -2.99 8.38 8.61
CA ASP A 72 -3.69 9.68 8.66
C ASP A 72 -2.75 10.81 8.20
N LEU A 73 -3.04 11.40 7.04
CA LEU A 73 -2.24 12.45 6.42
C LEU A 73 -2.75 13.87 6.75
N ARG A 74 -3.91 13.99 7.40
CA ARG A 74 -4.50 15.28 7.78
C ARG A 74 -3.62 16.13 8.70
N PRO A 75 -2.82 15.57 9.64
CA PRO A 75 -1.85 16.36 10.41
C PRO A 75 -0.83 17.11 9.55
N HIS A 76 -0.54 16.61 8.34
CA HIS A 76 0.34 17.27 7.36
C HIS A 76 -0.42 18.28 6.48
N GLY A 77 -1.75 18.39 6.62
CA GLY A 77 -2.58 19.18 5.72
C GLY A 77 -2.64 18.63 4.28
N LEU A 78 -2.42 17.31 4.11
CA LEU A 78 -2.50 16.61 2.85
C LEU A 78 -3.76 15.73 2.78
N THR A 79 -4.18 15.42 1.56
CA THR A 79 -5.22 14.42 1.29
C THR A 79 -4.57 13.13 0.78
N GLY A 80 -5.24 12.00 0.98
CA GLY A 80 -4.77 10.70 0.49
C GLY A 80 -4.55 10.68 -1.02
N GLY A 81 -5.41 11.37 -1.78
CA GLY A 81 -5.28 11.46 -3.24
C GLY A 81 -3.99 12.14 -3.70
N LYS A 82 -3.49 13.13 -2.95
CA LYS A 82 -2.21 13.80 -3.30
C LYS A 82 -1.02 12.89 -3.08
N VAL A 83 -0.98 12.22 -1.94
CA VAL A 83 0.11 11.30 -1.61
C VAL A 83 0.08 10.09 -2.54
N GLU A 84 -1.10 9.53 -2.82
CA GLU A 84 -1.28 8.47 -3.81
C GLU A 84 -0.70 8.85 -5.18
N LYS A 85 -0.98 10.06 -5.68
CA LYS A 85 -0.44 10.54 -6.96
C LYS A 85 1.08 10.70 -6.94
N VAL A 86 1.66 11.28 -5.88
CA VAL A 86 3.12 11.38 -5.76
C VAL A 86 3.77 9.99 -5.73
N CYS A 87 3.19 9.06 -4.96
CA CYS A 87 3.66 7.67 -4.92
C CYS A 87 3.57 7.00 -6.31
N GLU A 88 2.46 7.17 -7.02
CA GLU A 88 2.27 6.62 -8.38
C GLU A 88 3.36 7.09 -9.34
N HIS A 89 3.67 8.40 -9.34
CA HIS A 89 4.77 8.94 -10.15
C HIS A 89 6.17 8.46 -9.71
N ALA A 90 6.32 8.06 -8.44
CA ALA A 90 7.54 7.50 -7.88
C ALA A 90 7.65 5.96 -8.02
N SER A 91 6.77 5.33 -8.80
CA SER A 91 6.68 3.86 -8.95
C SER A 91 6.35 3.11 -7.64
N ILE A 92 5.59 3.76 -6.75
CA ILE A 92 5.04 3.19 -5.51
C ILE A 92 3.52 3.12 -5.63
N THR A 93 2.96 1.92 -5.48
CA THR A 93 1.51 1.72 -5.52
C THR A 93 0.93 1.59 -4.11
N LEU A 94 -0.05 2.43 -3.80
CA LEU A 94 -0.88 2.38 -2.60
C LEU A 94 -2.26 2.94 -2.93
N ASN A 95 -3.18 2.93 -1.97
CA ASN A 95 -4.53 3.45 -2.20
C ASN A 95 -4.94 4.48 -1.15
N ARG A 96 -5.51 5.60 -1.60
CA ARG A 96 -6.17 6.59 -0.75
C ARG A 96 -7.36 5.96 -0.03
N ASN A 97 -7.47 6.16 1.28
CA ASN A 97 -8.45 5.48 2.11
C ASN A 97 -9.02 6.41 3.17
N CYS A 98 -10.32 6.30 3.43
CA CYS A 98 -10.98 7.08 4.48
C CYS A 98 -10.35 6.77 5.85
N VAL A 99 -10.22 7.80 6.68
CA VAL A 99 -9.85 7.71 8.10
C VAL A 99 -11.00 8.24 8.96
N HIS A 100 -11.01 7.89 10.25
CA HIS A 100 -12.05 8.37 11.17
C HIS A 100 -12.18 9.90 11.13
N GLY A 101 -13.39 10.40 10.92
CA GLY A 101 -13.72 11.82 10.83
C GLY A 101 -13.67 12.41 9.41
N ASP A 102 -13.38 11.62 8.37
CA ASP A 102 -13.49 12.10 7.00
C ASP A 102 -14.96 12.33 6.60
N ALA A 103 -15.24 13.52 6.07
CA ALA A 103 -16.55 13.88 5.53
C ALA A 103 -16.73 13.51 4.04
N SER A 104 -15.64 13.22 3.32
CA SER A 104 -15.64 12.97 1.87
C SER A 104 -14.96 11.65 1.54
N ALA A 105 -15.71 10.74 0.89
CA ALA A 105 -15.15 9.51 0.32
C ALA A 105 -14.29 9.77 -0.93
N LEU A 106 -14.53 10.88 -1.65
CA LEU A 106 -13.79 11.23 -2.87
C LEU A 106 -12.41 11.82 -2.57
N SER A 107 -12.27 12.52 -1.45
CA SER A 107 -11.01 13.12 -1.01
C SER A 107 -10.72 12.71 0.45
N PRO A 108 -10.41 11.43 0.69
CA PRO A 108 -10.14 10.95 2.03
C PRO A 108 -8.83 11.52 2.58
N GLY A 109 -8.71 11.54 3.90
CA GLY A 109 -7.59 12.11 4.64
C GLY A 109 -6.41 11.16 4.83
N GLY A 110 -6.47 9.92 4.32
CA GLY A 110 -5.42 8.93 4.56
C GLY A 110 -5.09 8.03 3.38
N VAL A 111 -4.12 7.14 3.60
CA VAL A 111 -3.73 6.08 2.67
C VAL A 111 -3.62 4.74 3.41
N ARG A 112 -3.85 3.64 2.68
CA ARG A 112 -3.70 2.28 3.19
C ARG A 112 -2.49 1.63 2.54
N VAL A 113 -1.62 1.04 3.37
CA VAL A 113 -0.39 0.37 2.91
C VAL A 113 -0.37 -1.05 3.50
N GLY A 114 -0.07 -2.04 2.65
CA GLY A 114 -0.08 -3.45 3.03
C GLY A 114 1.27 -4.13 2.80
N ALA A 115 1.64 -5.06 3.68
CA ALA A 115 2.86 -5.84 3.60
C ALA A 115 2.86 -7.10 2.70
N PRO A 116 1.72 -7.76 2.33
CA PRO A 116 1.75 -9.07 1.67
C PRO A 116 2.60 -9.12 0.40
N ALA A 117 2.37 -8.20 -0.54
CA ALA A 117 2.98 -8.25 -1.87
C ALA A 117 4.51 -8.17 -1.81
N MET A 118 5.07 -7.22 -1.05
CA MET A 118 6.52 -7.09 -0.92
C MET A 118 7.13 -8.22 -0.09
N THR A 119 6.41 -8.73 0.91
CA THR A 119 6.86 -9.91 1.67
C THR A 119 6.94 -11.14 0.76
N THR A 120 5.98 -11.33 -0.16
CA THR A 120 6.02 -12.44 -1.14
C THR A 120 7.23 -12.34 -2.07
N ARG A 121 7.71 -11.12 -2.35
CA ARG A 121 8.94 -10.90 -3.13
C ARG A 121 10.23 -11.09 -2.32
N GLY A 122 10.12 -11.39 -1.02
CA GLY A 122 11.25 -11.66 -0.13
C GLY A 122 11.69 -10.48 0.74
N CYS A 123 10.93 -9.38 0.80
CA CYS A 123 11.27 -8.26 1.67
C CYS A 123 11.14 -8.62 3.15
N GLY A 124 12.16 -8.27 3.95
CA GLY A 124 12.17 -8.40 5.40
C GLY A 124 12.06 -7.05 6.13
N ALA A 125 12.34 -7.06 7.44
CA ALA A 125 12.18 -5.87 8.29
C ALA A 125 12.98 -4.64 7.81
N GLU A 126 14.25 -4.81 7.42
CA GLU A 126 15.08 -3.71 6.92
C GLU A 126 14.56 -3.13 5.60
N ASP A 127 13.99 -3.97 4.74
CA ASP A 127 13.34 -3.53 3.50
C ASP A 127 12.09 -2.70 3.79
N PHE A 128 11.31 -3.08 4.81
CA PHE A 128 10.15 -2.30 5.23
C PHE A 128 10.51 -0.96 5.89
N LYS A 129 11.67 -0.86 6.55
CA LYS A 129 12.23 0.44 6.98
C LYS A 129 12.59 1.30 5.78
N LYS A 130 13.17 0.71 4.74
CA LYS A 130 13.49 1.43 3.49
C LYS A 130 12.23 1.88 2.74
N ILE A 131 11.20 1.04 2.67
CA ILE A 131 9.88 1.40 2.16
C ILE A 131 9.30 2.58 2.95
N ALA A 132 9.41 2.59 4.29
CA ALA A 132 8.98 3.73 5.11
C ALA A 132 9.71 5.02 4.71
N GLY A 133 11.02 4.95 4.48
CA GLY A 133 11.82 6.09 4.02
C GLY A 133 11.41 6.62 2.63
N PHE A 134 11.04 5.73 1.70
CA PHE A 134 10.48 6.16 0.42
C PHE A 134 9.12 6.86 0.58
N LEU A 135 8.25 6.32 1.42
CA LEU A 135 6.93 6.89 1.71
C LEU A 135 7.02 8.28 2.38
N ASP A 136 7.93 8.45 3.34
CA ASP A 136 8.21 9.75 3.96
C ASP A 136 8.67 10.79 2.92
N ARG A 137 9.57 10.40 2.01
CA ARG A 137 10.00 11.26 0.89
C ARG A 137 8.84 11.65 -0.02
N CYS A 138 7.91 10.74 -0.32
CA CYS A 138 6.69 11.09 -1.06
C CYS A 138 5.87 12.15 -0.34
N VAL A 139 5.71 12.06 0.98
CA VAL A 139 4.98 13.09 1.76
C VAL A 139 5.70 14.43 1.73
N LYS A 140 7.02 14.45 1.88
CA LYS A 140 7.83 15.69 1.80
C LYS A 140 7.72 16.36 0.43
N ILE A 141 7.77 15.57 -0.64
CA ILE A 141 7.55 16.08 -2.00
C ILE A 141 6.12 16.62 -2.15
N ALA A 142 5.11 15.90 -1.65
CA ALA A 142 3.73 16.36 -1.70
C ALA A 142 3.53 17.69 -0.97
N LEU A 143 4.21 17.91 0.16
CA LEU A 143 4.16 19.19 0.86
C LEU A 143 4.73 20.33 0.00
N LYS A 144 5.91 20.14 -0.58
CA LYS A 144 6.55 21.14 -1.47
C LYS A 144 5.68 21.48 -2.68
N VAL A 145 5.18 20.45 -3.38
CA VAL A 145 4.31 20.67 -4.55
C VAL A 145 3.01 21.38 -4.16
N GLN A 146 2.44 21.06 -2.99
CA GLN A 146 1.25 21.76 -2.48
C GLN A 146 1.54 23.22 -2.14
N GLU A 147 2.73 23.54 -1.63
CA GLU A 147 3.15 24.92 -1.36
C GLU A 147 3.31 25.73 -2.65
N GLU A 148 3.94 25.13 -3.68
CA GLU A 148 4.19 25.79 -4.97
C GLU A 148 2.95 25.92 -5.86
N LYS A 149 2.09 24.89 -5.90
CA LYS A 149 0.95 24.80 -6.83
C LYS A 149 -0.41 25.01 -6.18
N GLY A 150 -0.47 24.95 -4.85
CA GLY A 150 -1.70 25.16 -4.10
C GLY A 150 -2.48 23.89 -3.77
N LYS A 151 -3.64 24.08 -3.11
CA LYS A 151 -4.41 22.98 -2.52
C LYS A 151 -5.35 22.24 -3.48
N LYS A 152 -5.76 22.85 -4.60
CA LYS A 152 -6.66 22.20 -5.55
C LYS A 152 -5.92 21.04 -6.25
N LEU A 153 -6.57 19.88 -6.35
CA LEU A 153 -5.93 18.68 -6.89
C LEU A 153 -5.43 18.87 -8.32
N LYS A 154 -6.22 19.51 -9.18
CA LYS A 154 -5.84 19.81 -10.56
C LYS A 154 -4.54 20.64 -10.65
N ASP A 155 -4.40 21.65 -9.80
CA ASP A 155 -3.22 22.51 -9.80
C ASP A 155 -2.01 21.76 -9.22
N PHE A 156 -2.23 20.97 -8.17
CA PHE A 156 -1.23 20.09 -7.56
C PHE A 156 -0.66 19.08 -8.57
N GLU A 157 -1.51 18.39 -9.33
CA GLU A 157 -1.10 17.38 -10.33
C GLU A 157 -0.23 17.97 -11.43
N ALA A 158 -0.45 19.23 -11.82
CA ALA A 158 0.38 19.94 -12.79
C ALA A 158 1.84 20.11 -12.32
N GLY A 159 2.13 19.94 -11.02
CA GLY A 159 3.48 20.00 -10.46
C GLY A 159 4.21 18.65 -10.38
N LEU A 160 3.60 17.53 -10.79
CA LEU A 160 4.16 16.19 -10.54
C LEU A 160 5.04 15.66 -11.67
N GLY A 161 4.56 15.71 -12.92
CA GLY A 161 5.17 14.96 -14.04
C GLY A 161 6.65 15.30 -14.31
N GLU A 162 7.01 16.57 -14.23
CA GLU A 162 8.37 17.06 -14.50
C GLU A 162 9.19 17.32 -13.21
N ASN A 163 8.68 16.91 -12.04
CA ASN A 163 9.37 17.19 -10.78
C ASN A 163 10.67 16.38 -10.66
N PRO A 164 11.84 17.03 -10.51
CA PRO A 164 13.12 16.33 -10.48
C PRO A 164 13.30 15.45 -9.24
N GLU A 165 12.71 15.82 -8.09
CA GLU A 165 12.76 15.00 -6.86
C GLU A 165 11.97 13.70 -7.05
N ILE A 166 10.81 13.77 -7.72
CA ILE A 166 10.00 12.58 -8.04
C ILE A 166 10.74 11.67 -9.02
N LYS A 167 11.35 12.22 -10.08
CA LYS A 167 12.13 11.44 -11.05
C LYS A 167 13.32 10.73 -10.39
N ALA A 168 14.03 11.42 -9.50
CA ALA A 168 15.13 10.82 -8.74
C ALA A 168 14.65 9.71 -7.80
N LEU A 169 13.56 9.96 -7.04
CA LEU A 169 12.96 8.95 -6.16
C LEU A 169 12.49 7.73 -6.95
N ARG A 170 11.84 7.93 -8.10
CA ARG A 170 11.38 6.87 -9.00
C ARG A 170 12.54 5.96 -9.41
N ALA A 171 13.64 6.54 -9.91
CA ALA A 171 14.80 5.77 -10.34
C ALA A 171 15.39 4.93 -9.20
N GLU A 172 15.44 5.49 -7.98
CA GLU A 172 15.92 4.78 -6.80
C GLU A 172 14.98 3.63 -6.37
N VAL A 173 13.67 3.88 -6.38
CA VAL A 173 12.64 2.86 -6.07
C VAL A 173 12.71 1.71 -7.07
N GLU A 174 12.76 2.01 -8.38
CA GLU A 174 12.84 1.01 -9.43
C GLU A 174 14.13 0.19 -9.34
N ALA A 175 15.28 0.85 -9.19
CA ALA A 175 16.57 0.18 -9.06
C ALA A 175 16.61 -0.75 -7.83
N TRP A 176 16.03 -0.32 -6.71
CA TRP A 176 15.93 -1.14 -5.51
C TRP A 176 14.95 -2.31 -5.69
N ALA A 177 13.77 -2.07 -6.27
CA ALA A 177 12.72 -3.06 -6.41
C ALA A 177 13.09 -4.21 -7.38
N VAL A 178 13.96 -3.98 -8.36
CA VAL A 178 14.47 -5.02 -9.28
C VAL A 178 15.35 -6.05 -8.56
N GLY A 179 15.91 -5.72 -7.39
CA GLY A 179 16.73 -6.65 -6.61
C GLY A 179 15.98 -7.83 -5.99
N PHE A 180 14.64 -7.83 -6.02
CA PHE A 180 13.80 -8.86 -5.42
C PHE A 180 13.18 -9.79 -6.46
N GLY A 181 13.00 -11.06 -6.10
CA GLY A 181 12.31 -12.04 -6.94
C GLY A 181 10.86 -11.64 -7.27
N TYR A 182 10.32 -12.25 -8.31
CA TYR A 182 8.91 -12.07 -8.71
C TYR A 182 8.26 -13.45 -8.86
N PRO A 183 7.32 -13.84 -7.97
CA PRO A 183 6.66 -15.13 -8.06
C PRO A 183 5.77 -15.20 -9.30
N GLY A 184 5.71 -16.36 -9.94
CA GLY A 184 4.80 -16.63 -11.06
C GLY A 184 5.30 -16.27 -12.46
N LEU A 185 6.58 -15.92 -12.61
CA LEU A 185 7.29 -15.84 -13.89
C LEU A 185 8.34 -16.96 -14.00
#